data_AF-A0A8H9Y7N9-F1
#
_entry.id   AF-A0A8H9Y7N9-F1
#
_cell.length_a   1.000
_cell.length_b   1.000
_cell.length_c   1.000
_cell.angle_alpha   90.00
_cell.angle_beta   90.00
_cell.angle_gamma   90.00
#
_symmetry.space_group_name_H-M   'P 1'
#
loop_
_entity.id
_entity.type
_entity.pdbx_description
1 polymer ?
#
loop_
_entity_poly.entity_id
_entity_poly.type
_entity_poly.pdbx_seq_one_letter_code
_entity_poly.pdbx_strand_id
1 'polypeptide(L)'
;MAHSRSGQGTATTTDGRTAGASSGWRRVTAGAVAVGAVVTLAACSGGDDATSSAAGTSAAATSAAAGTTGDAQGADGMSGMDGMDGMGEMDHRMDGGPAPAGIRPAASPRYPVGSKVTLTAEHMEGMAESEATVVGAFDTTTYAVNYTPVGGGDPVVDHKWVVQEELENPSANPVPDGGEITILADHMDGMKGAHGTVASSTKQTVYMVDYTVAGMTVRNHKWVVEDEMEPRS
;
A
#
# COMPACT_ATOMS: atom_id res chain seq x y z
N MET A 1 78.97 2.85 30.39
CA MET A 1 77.74 3.67 30.50
C MET A 1 76.80 2.94 31.45
N ALA A 2 76.76 3.41 32.70
CA ALA A 2 76.07 2.76 33.81
C ALA A 2 74.65 3.31 33.97
N HIS A 3 73.75 2.42 34.37
CA HIS A 3 72.32 2.64 34.59
C HIS A 3 72.05 3.51 35.83
N SER A 4 70.97 4.29 35.80
CA SER A 4 70.34 4.82 37.01
C SER A 4 68.84 4.49 37.00
N ARG A 5 68.41 3.82 38.07
CA ARG A 5 67.02 3.51 38.45
C ARG A 5 66.59 4.44 39.59
N SER A 6 65.28 4.68 39.71
CA SER A 6 64.44 4.86 40.93
C SER A 6 63.40 5.97 40.69
N GLY A 7 62.13 5.89 41.07
CA GLY A 7 61.31 4.93 41.82
C GLY A 7 59.82 5.14 41.46
N GLN A 8 58.99 4.09 41.41
CA GLN A 8 58.13 3.55 42.48
C GLN A 8 56.88 4.37 42.83
N GLY A 9 55.72 3.75 42.56
CA GLY A 9 54.43 3.99 43.19
C GLY A 9 53.56 2.74 42.97
N THR A 10 53.33 1.98 44.04
CA THR A 10 52.75 0.63 44.10
C THR A 10 51.29 0.60 44.53
N ALA A 11 50.56 -0.40 44.01
CA ALA A 11 49.47 -1.19 44.63
C ALA A 11 48.15 -0.45 44.97
N THR A 12 46.99 -0.95 44.55
CA THR A 12 46.41 -2.15 45.18
C THR A 12 45.33 -2.83 44.33
N THR A 13 45.42 -4.15 44.38
CA THR A 13 44.54 -5.21 43.86
C THR A 13 43.15 -5.18 44.48
N THR A 14 42.11 -5.50 43.69
CA THR A 14 40.97 -6.29 44.17
C THR A 14 40.49 -7.18 43.02
N ASP A 15 40.93 -8.44 43.04
CA ASP A 15 40.26 -9.55 42.36
C ASP A 15 39.47 -10.32 43.45
N GLY A 16 38.25 -10.72 43.12
CA GLY A 16 37.26 -11.25 44.05
C GLY A 16 36.18 -12.01 43.30
N ARG A 17 36.58 -13.21 42.86
CA ARG A 17 35.89 -14.20 42.04
C ARG A 17 34.75 -14.94 42.77
N THR A 18 33.90 -15.58 41.96
CA THR A 18 32.95 -16.70 42.26
C THR A 18 31.59 -16.28 42.84
N ALA A 19 30.43 -16.84 42.50
CA ALA A 19 30.03 -18.10 41.86
C ALA A 19 28.73 -17.83 41.03
N GLY A 20 28.38 -18.52 39.95
CA GLY A 20 28.16 -19.96 39.89
C GLY A 20 26.74 -20.30 40.39
N ALA A 21 25.73 -20.17 39.53
CA ALA A 21 24.45 -20.87 39.71
C ALA A 21 23.81 -21.13 38.34
N SER A 22 24.04 -22.35 37.87
CA SER A 22 23.26 -23.03 36.84
C SER A 22 21.86 -23.36 37.36
N SER A 23 20.85 -23.11 36.54
CA SER A 23 19.56 -23.83 36.50
C SER A 23 18.73 -23.13 35.42
N GLY A 24 18.03 -23.77 34.51
CA GLY A 24 17.71 -25.15 34.27
C GLY A 24 16.65 -25.10 33.17
N TRP A 25 16.81 -25.92 32.13
CA TRP A 25 15.87 -26.04 31.03
C TRP A 25 14.42 -26.14 31.52
N ARG A 26 13.53 -25.35 30.92
CA ARG A 26 12.19 -25.85 30.57
C ARG A 26 12.04 -25.78 29.06
N ARG A 27 12.37 -26.92 28.44
CA ARG A 27 11.85 -27.30 27.13
C ARG A 27 10.35 -27.50 27.33
N VAL A 28 9.53 -26.59 26.83
CA VAL A 28 8.10 -26.85 26.70
C VAL A 28 7.93 -27.67 25.43
N THR A 29 7.45 -28.89 25.65
CA THR A 29 7.19 -29.93 24.65
C THR A 29 6.15 -29.48 23.64
N ALA A 30 6.40 -29.88 22.39
CA ALA A 30 5.48 -29.82 21.27
C ALA A 30 4.11 -30.46 21.62
N GLY A 31 3.04 -29.73 21.34
CA GLY A 31 1.69 -30.26 21.25
C GLY A 31 1.21 -30.14 19.81
N ALA A 32 1.46 -31.18 19.00
CA ALA A 32 0.81 -31.33 17.71
C ALA A 32 -0.60 -31.90 17.95
N VAL A 33 -1.62 -31.05 17.87
CA VAL A 33 -3.01 -31.50 17.79
C VAL A 33 -3.41 -31.44 16.33
N ALA A 34 -3.25 -32.58 15.65
CA ALA A 34 -3.88 -32.83 14.36
C ALA A 34 -5.30 -33.33 14.63
N VAL A 35 -6.31 -32.53 14.34
CA VAL A 35 -7.68 -33.01 14.15
C VAL A 35 -8.02 -32.82 12.69
N GLY A 36 -8.00 -33.93 11.95
CA GLY A 36 -8.51 -34.00 10.60
C GLY A 36 -10.04 -33.95 10.64
N ALA A 37 -10.61 -33.10 9.80
CA ALA A 37 -12.01 -33.19 9.40
C ALA A 37 -12.05 -33.36 7.88
N VAL A 38 -12.18 -34.61 7.45
CA VAL A 38 -12.59 -34.97 6.09
C VAL A 38 -14.09 -34.70 6.01
N VAL A 39 -14.50 -33.74 5.19
CA VAL A 39 -15.90 -33.59 4.77
C VAL A 39 -15.99 -34.08 3.33
N THR A 40 -16.56 -35.27 3.20
CA THR A 40 -16.97 -35.88 1.94
C THR A 40 -18.17 -35.13 1.35
N LEU A 41 -18.18 -34.96 0.02
CA LEU A 41 -19.30 -34.42 -0.75
C LEU A 41 -20.57 -35.24 -0.53
N ALA A 42 -21.67 -34.56 -0.22
CA ALA A 42 -23.01 -35.07 -0.45
C ALA A 42 -23.66 -34.20 -1.54
N ALA A 43 -23.66 -34.74 -2.75
CA ALA A 43 -24.60 -34.35 -3.78
C ALA A 43 -26.00 -34.82 -3.34
N CYS A 44 -26.96 -33.91 -3.29
CA CYS A 44 -28.38 -34.23 -3.28
C CYS A 44 -29.01 -33.64 -4.54
N SER A 45 -29.16 -34.52 -5.52
CA SER A 45 -30.11 -34.40 -6.62
C SER A 45 -31.51 -34.80 -6.16
N GLY A 46 -32.53 -34.11 -6.68
CA GLY A 46 -33.94 -34.53 -6.68
C GLY A 46 -34.82 -33.68 -5.76
N GLY A 47 -35.91 -33.08 -6.20
CA GLY A 47 -36.64 -33.10 -7.47
C GLY A 47 -37.29 -31.72 -7.65
N ASP A 48 -37.44 -31.21 -8.87
CA ASP A 48 -38.48 -31.54 -9.85
C ASP A 48 -39.19 -30.21 -10.08
N ASP A 49 -38.86 -29.52 -11.17
CA ASP A 49 -39.90 -29.16 -12.12
C ASP A 49 -39.33 -28.58 -13.41
N ALA A 50 -39.97 -29.04 -14.48
CA ALA A 50 -39.97 -28.51 -15.82
C ALA A 50 -38.72 -28.74 -16.71
N THR A 51 -38.88 -29.80 -17.48
CA THR A 51 -38.70 -29.83 -18.94
C THR A 51 -37.29 -30.01 -19.49
N SER A 52 -37.03 -31.25 -19.90
CA SER A 52 -36.29 -31.51 -21.13
C SER A 52 -36.78 -32.81 -21.73
N SER A 53 -37.32 -32.75 -22.95
CA SER A 53 -36.94 -33.73 -23.97
C SER A 53 -37.25 -33.17 -25.34
N ALA A 54 -36.17 -32.88 -26.05
CA ALA A 54 -36.14 -32.83 -27.49
C ALA A 54 -36.57 -34.19 -28.09
N ALA A 55 -37.17 -34.17 -29.28
CA ALA A 55 -36.64 -34.88 -30.46
C ALA A 55 -37.60 -34.77 -31.65
N GLY A 56 -37.02 -34.40 -32.80
CA GLY A 56 -37.50 -34.76 -34.13
C GLY A 56 -38.65 -33.92 -34.68
N THR A 57 -38.79 -33.65 -35.97
CA THR A 57 -38.04 -34.04 -37.17
C THR A 57 -38.50 -33.08 -38.28
N SER A 58 -37.57 -32.62 -39.11
CA SER A 58 -37.74 -32.15 -40.49
C SER A 58 -38.97 -31.31 -40.90
N ALA A 59 -38.73 -30.10 -41.37
CA ALA A 59 -39.21 -29.67 -42.68
C ALA A 59 -38.40 -28.45 -43.16
N ALA A 60 -37.70 -28.63 -44.26
CA ALA A 60 -37.11 -27.55 -45.03
C ALA A 60 -38.23 -26.70 -45.65
N ALA A 61 -38.11 -25.39 -45.54
CA ALA A 61 -38.73 -24.44 -46.46
C ALA A 61 -37.72 -23.33 -46.78
N THR A 62 -37.14 -23.47 -47.96
CA THR A 62 -36.45 -22.47 -48.76
C THR A 62 -37.30 -21.23 -49.02
N SER A 63 -36.70 -20.04 -48.90
CA SER A 63 -36.69 -18.92 -49.88
C SER A 63 -36.34 -17.63 -49.12
N ALA A 64 -35.14 -17.05 -49.26
CA ALA A 64 -34.64 -16.25 -50.39
C ALA A 64 -34.83 -14.72 -50.19
N ALA A 65 -33.67 -14.08 -50.04
CA ALA A 65 -33.22 -12.84 -50.69
C ALA A 65 -33.62 -11.44 -50.16
N ALA A 66 -32.58 -10.59 -50.27
CA ALA A 66 -32.49 -9.12 -50.25
C ALA A 66 -32.61 -8.45 -48.86
N GLY A 67 -31.63 -7.69 -48.34
CA GLY A 67 -30.49 -7.00 -48.94
C GLY A 67 -30.79 -5.51 -49.09
N THR A 68 -30.16 -4.67 -48.25
CA THR A 68 -29.70 -3.26 -48.42
C THR A 68 -29.44 -2.67 -47.03
N THR A 69 -28.20 -2.45 -46.58
CA THR A 69 -27.35 -1.24 -46.76
C THR A 69 -27.98 0.07 -46.28
N GLY A 70 -27.31 0.68 -45.30
CA GLY A 70 -27.38 2.10 -44.95
C GLY A 70 -27.18 2.30 -43.44
N ASP A 71 -26.41 3.22 -42.91
CA ASP A 71 -25.39 4.13 -43.45
C ASP A 71 -24.57 4.58 -42.23
N ALA A 72 -23.27 4.76 -42.43
CA ALA A 72 -22.39 5.40 -41.47
C ALA A 72 -22.48 6.93 -41.62
N GLN A 73 -22.81 7.63 -40.54
CA GLN A 73 -22.54 9.06 -40.33
C GLN A 73 -22.17 9.16 -38.84
N GLY A 74 -20.99 9.62 -38.42
CA GLY A 74 -20.27 10.80 -38.91
C GLY A 74 -20.77 12.00 -38.12
N ALA A 75 -20.21 12.23 -36.93
CA ALA A 75 -20.39 13.46 -36.17
C ALA A 75 -19.05 13.84 -35.54
N ASP A 76 -18.35 14.69 -36.28
CA ASP A 76 -17.19 15.47 -35.86
C ASP A 76 -17.58 16.55 -34.84
N GLY A 77 -16.65 16.85 -33.94
CA GLY A 77 -16.36 18.22 -33.51
C GLY A 77 -17.22 18.83 -32.41
N MET A 78 -16.74 18.75 -31.17
CA MET A 78 -16.82 19.90 -30.25
C MET A 78 -15.41 20.21 -29.73
N SER A 79 -14.66 20.96 -30.53
CA SER A 79 -13.55 21.79 -30.08
C SER A 79 -14.13 23.03 -29.39
N GLY A 80 -13.72 23.30 -28.15
CA GLY A 80 -13.96 24.59 -27.51
C GLY A 80 -14.22 24.52 -26.01
N MET A 81 -13.13 24.42 -25.24
CA MET A 81 -13.02 25.13 -23.97
C MET A 81 -11.53 25.38 -23.69
N ASP A 82 -10.87 26.11 -24.59
CA ASP A 82 -9.62 26.80 -24.29
C ASP A 82 -9.94 27.92 -23.31
N GLY A 83 -9.57 27.74 -22.04
CA GLY A 83 -9.90 28.72 -21.01
C GLY A 83 -9.58 28.35 -19.57
N MET A 84 -8.47 27.65 -19.30
CA MET A 84 -7.83 27.63 -17.97
C MET A 84 -6.32 27.47 -18.10
N ASP A 85 -5.66 28.47 -18.69
CA ASP A 85 -4.21 28.66 -18.50
C ASP A 85 -3.95 29.03 -17.03
N GLY A 86 -3.67 28.04 -16.19
CA GLY A 86 -3.31 28.27 -14.78
C GLY A 86 -3.43 27.10 -13.79
N MET A 87 -3.40 25.84 -14.20
CA MET A 87 -3.52 24.69 -13.27
C MET A 87 -2.37 23.70 -13.45
N GLY A 88 -1.21 23.99 -12.87
CA GLY A 88 -0.07 23.06 -12.80
C GLY A 88 -0.29 21.91 -11.79
N GLU A 89 -1.52 21.40 -11.67
CA GLU A 89 -1.97 20.73 -10.45
C GLU A 89 -3.05 19.65 -10.68
N MET A 90 -3.04 18.98 -11.83
CA MET A 90 -3.97 17.87 -12.13
C MET A 90 -3.28 16.60 -12.65
N ASP A 91 -2.04 16.35 -12.24
CA ASP A 91 -1.35 15.06 -12.51
C ASP A 91 -1.53 14.02 -11.37
N HIS A 92 -2.40 14.31 -10.41
CA HIS A 92 -2.77 13.36 -9.35
C HIS A 92 -4.06 12.65 -9.70
N ARG A 93 -4.03 11.32 -9.70
CA ARG A 93 -5.23 10.52 -9.98
C ARG A 93 -6.22 10.67 -8.83
N MET A 94 -7.49 10.90 -9.20
CA MET A 94 -8.60 11.04 -8.24
C MET A 94 -8.96 9.72 -7.53
N ASP A 95 -8.40 8.58 -7.96
CA ASP A 95 -8.55 7.29 -7.30
C ASP A 95 -7.17 6.64 -7.15
N GLY A 96 -6.74 6.39 -5.91
CA GLY A 96 -5.47 5.72 -5.59
C GLY A 96 -5.49 4.21 -5.79
N GLY A 97 -6.63 3.61 -6.12
CA GLY A 97 -6.80 2.18 -6.33
C GLY A 97 -6.72 1.34 -5.05
N PRO A 98 -6.73 0.00 -5.16
CA PRO A 98 -6.72 -0.89 -4.00
C PRO A 98 -5.40 -0.82 -3.24
N ALA A 99 -5.43 -1.10 -1.93
CA ALA A 99 -4.21 -1.28 -1.13
C ALA A 99 -3.30 -2.39 -1.74
N PRO A 100 -1.97 -2.28 -1.61
CA PRO A 100 -1.04 -3.23 -2.20
C PRO A 100 -1.24 -4.64 -1.63
N ALA A 101 -1.03 -5.65 -2.46
CA ALA A 101 -1.27 -7.03 -2.05
C ALA A 101 -0.36 -7.44 -0.88
N GLY A 102 -0.94 -8.13 0.11
CA GLY A 102 -0.20 -8.63 1.28
C GLY A 102 0.03 -7.62 2.40
N ILE A 103 -0.37 -6.35 2.23
CA ILE A 103 -0.30 -5.37 3.32
C ILE A 103 -1.19 -5.79 4.48
N ARG A 104 -0.65 -5.70 5.70
CA ARG A 104 -1.33 -6.17 6.90
C ARG A 104 -2.27 -5.09 7.45
N PRO A 105 -3.56 -5.37 7.65
CA PRO A 105 -4.44 -4.45 8.37
C PRO A 105 -3.93 -4.17 9.79
N ALA A 106 -4.10 -2.93 10.25
CA ALA A 106 -3.77 -2.55 11.61
C ALA A 106 -4.72 -3.25 12.59
N ALA A 107 -4.16 -3.83 13.66
CA ALA A 107 -4.97 -4.59 14.64
C ALA A 107 -5.86 -3.69 15.50
N SER A 108 -5.34 -2.52 15.88
CA SER A 108 -6.00 -1.55 16.76
C SER A 108 -5.61 -0.11 16.35
N PRO A 109 -6.00 0.36 15.16
CA PRO A 109 -5.68 1.70 14.70
C PRO A 109 -6.34 2.76 15.59
N ARG A 110 -5.69 3.91 15.80
CA ARG A 110 -6.29 5.07 16.49
C ARG A 110 -7.56 5.53 15.78
N TYR A 111 -7.58 5.45 14.45
CA TYR A 111 -8.74 5.79 13.62
C TYR A 111 -9.22 4.56 12.83
N PRO A 112 -10.19 3.80 13.33
CA PRO A 112 -10.74 2.65 12.60
C PRO A 112 -11.33 3.01 11.22
N VAL A 113 -11.43 2.03 10.34
CA VAL A 113 -12.12 2.19 9.05
C VAL A 113 -13.56 2.66 9.28
N GLY A 114 -13.98 3.69 8.55
CA GLY A 114 -15.24 4.40 8.71
C GLY A 114 -15.18 5.61 9.64
N SER A 115 -14.07 5.83 10.36
CA SER A 115 -13.87 7.06 11.14
C SER A 115 -13.78 8.29 10.23
N LYS A 116 -14.35 9.39 10.71
CA LYS A 116 -14.14 10.72 10.13
C LYS A 116 -13.00 11.42 10.88
N VAL A 117 -12.11 12.06 10.13
CA VAL A 117 -10.93 12.76 10.63
C VAL A 117 -10.78 14.11 9.91
N THR A 118 -9.96 14.98 10.48
CA THR A 118 -9.43 16.17 9.78
C THR A 118 -8.00 15.87 9.37
N LEU A 119 -7.67 16.05 8.09
CA LEU A 119 -6.30 15.89 7.61
C LEU A 119 -5.46 17.11 7.99
N THR A 120 -4.24 16.87 8.49
CA THR A 120 -3.23 17.91 8.76
C THR A 120 -2.03 17.82 7.82
N ALA A 121 -1.97 16.79 6.96
CA ALA A 121 -0.99 16.66 5.89
C ALA A 121 -1.12 17.77 4.84
N GLU A 122 0.04 18.19 4.33
CA GLU A 122 0.19 19.17 3.23
C GLU A 122 0.86 18.51 2.01
N HIS A 123 0.53 17.25 1.71
CA HIS A 123 1.16 16.51 0.59
C HIS A 123 0.71 17.01 -0.78
N MET A 124 -0.51 17.55 -0.87
CA MET A 124 -1.10 18.19 -2.05
C MET A 124 -1.86 19.45 -1.61
N GLU A 125 -2.03 20.42 -2.50
CA GLU A 125 -2.78 21.65 -2.18
C GLU A 125 -4.21 21.30 -1.77
N GLY A 126 -4.71 22.02 -0.76
CA GLY A 126 -6.07 21.83 -0.25
C GLY A 126 -6.32 20.54 0.52
N MET A 127 -5.28 19.72 0.79
CA MET A 127 -5.41 18.55 1.67
C MET A 127 -5.55 18.94 3.15
N ALA A 128 -4.75 19.90 3.62
CA ALA A 128 -4.81 20.35 5.01
C ALA A 128 -6.19 20.91 5.36
N GLU A 129 -6.64 20.64 6.58
CA GLU A 129 -7.95 21.01 7.12
C GLU A 129 -9.16 20.34 6.42
N SER A 130 -8.92 19.44 5.46
CA SER A 130 -9.99 18.74 4.77
C SER A 130 -10.60 17.63 5.62
N GLU A 131 -11.91 17.44 5.48
CA GLU A 131 -12.59 16.27 6.04
C GLU A 131 -12.24 15.02 5.23
N ALA A 132 -11.82 13.98 5.94
CA ALA A 132 -11.57 12.67 5.36
C ALA A 132 -12.32 11.56 6.09
N THR A 133 -12.60 10.49 5.36
CA THR A 133 -13.10 9.21 5.87
C THR A 133 -12.01 8.15 5.71
N VAL A 134 -11.68 7.45 6.80
CA VAL A 134 -10.73 6.34 6.75
C VAL A 134 -11.35 5.17 6.00
N VAL A 135 -10.73 4.75 4.89
CA VAL A 135 -11.15 3.59 4.08
C VAL A 135 -10.18 2.41 4.19
N GLY A 136 -9.00 2.62 4.77
CA GLY A 136 -8.06 1.56 5.13
C GLY A 136 -7.09 2.01 6.23
N ALA A 137 -6.65 1.07 7.07
CA ALA A 137 -5.69 1.29 8.14
C ALA A 137 -4.74 0.08 8.23
N PHE A 138 -3.43 0.31 8.16
CA PHE A 138 -2.45 -0.73 7.91
C PHE A 138 -1.21 -0.60 8.81
N ASP A 139 -0.65 -1.75 9.18
CA ASP A 139 0.61 -1.85 9.90
C ASP A 139 1.73 -2.22 8.92
N THR A 140 2.55 -1.25 8.53
CA THR A 140 3.70 -1.45 7.64
C THR A 140 4.83 -0.46 7.97
N THR A 141 5.94 -0.49 7.23
CA THR A 141 6.87 0.63 7.21
C THR A 141 6.43 1.61 6.14
N THR A 142 6.40 2.89 6.48
CA THR A 142 6.07 3.98 5.57
C THR A 142 7.32 4.81 5.32
N TYR A 143 7.56 5.18 4.05
CA TYR A 143 8.77 5.84 3.60
C TYR A 143 8.45 7.16 2.90
N ALA A 144 9.19 8.20 3.25
CA ALA A 144 9.36 9.34 2.37
C ALA A 144 10.52 9.04 1.41
N VAL A 145 10.38 9.34 0.12
CA VAL A 145 11.32 8.90 -0.91
C VAL A 145 11.77 10.03 -1.83
N ASN A 146 13.01 9.92 -2.32
CA ASN A 146 13.55 10.79 -3.37
C ASN A 146 13.70 9.97 -4.64
N TYR A 147 13.20 10.43 -5.78
CA TYR A 147 13.33 9.72 -7.04
C TYR A 147 13.30 10.66 -8.24
N THR A 148 13.80 10.18 -9.38
CA THR A 148 13.59 10.84 -10.67
C THR A 148 12.52 10.07 -11.44
N PRO A 149 11.45 10.72 -11.93
CA PRO A 149 10.40 10.03 -12.65
C PRO A 149 10.91 9.26 -13.87
N VAL A 150 10.34 8.09 -14.12
CA VAL A 150 10.57 7.33 -15.35
C VAL A 150 10.10 8.16 -16.54
N GLY A 151 10.94 8.27 -17.57
CA GLY A 151 10.69 9.15 -18.72
C GLY A 151 11.33 10.53 -18.59
N GLY A 152 11.96 10.84 -17.45
CA GLY A 152 12.60 12.13 -17.17
C GLY A 152 11.67 13.11 -16.46
N GLY A 153 12.14 14.34 -16.26
CA GLY A 153 11.48 15.34 -15.45
C GLY A 153 12.34 15.78 -14.27
N ASP A 154 11.83 16.71 -13.47
CA ASP A 154 12.53 17.18 -12.28
C ASP A 154 12.52 16.11 -11.19
N PRO A 155 13.62 15.96 -10.40
CA PRO A 155 13.63 15.06 -9.26
C PRO A 155 12.55 15.41 -8.24
N VAL A 156 11.83 14.40 -7.76
CA VAL A 156 10.90 14.51 -6.64
C VAL A 156 11.65 14.20 -5.36
N VAL A 157 11.59 15.12 -4.39
CA VAL A 157 12.31 15.05 -3.12
C VAL A 157 11.31 14.98 -1.97
N ASP A 158 11.59 14.13 -0.98
CA ASP A 158 10.77 13.91 0.22
C ASP A 158 9.29 13.59 -0.10
N HIS A 159 9.05 12.82 -1.16
CA HIS A 159 7.70 12.41 -1.53
C HIS A 159 7.09 11.52 -0.44
N LYS A 160 5.95 11.95 0.10
CA LYS A 160 5.18 11.25 1.11
C LYS A 160 3.88 10.73 0.47
N TRP A 161 3.59 9.44 0.54
CA TRP A 161 4.41 8.34 1.08
C TRP A 161 4.36 7.13 0.15
N VAL A 162 5.30 6.20 0.33
CA VAL A 162 5.17 4.82 -0.17
C VAL A 162 5.30 3.84 0.98
N VAL A 163 4.72 2.65 0.85
CA VAL A 163 4.83 1.60 1.88
C VAL A 163 5.79 0.48 1.49
N GLN A 164 6.20 -0.34 2.47
CA GLN A 164 7.12 -1.48 2.26
C GLN A 164 6.69 -2.44 1.15
N GLU A 165 5.38 -2.66 1.00
CA GLU A 165 4.78 -3.53 -0.02
C GLU A 165 4.81 -2.91 -1.44
N GLU A 166 5.10 -1.61 -1.54
CA GLU A 166 5.24 -0.88 -2.79
C GLU A 166 6.71 -0.72 -3.23
N LEU A 167 7.64 -1.48 -2.62
CA LEU A 167 9.05 -1.50 -3.01
C LEU A 167 9.40 -2.84 -3.67
N GLU A 168 10.12 -2.79 -4.80
CA GLU A 168 10.58 -4.00 -5.49
C GLU A 168 11.81 -4.59 -4.80
N ASN A 169 11.65 -5.80 -4.23
CA ASN A 169 12.74 -6.62 -3.68
C ASN A 169 13.80 -5.82 -2.87
N PRO A 170 13.40 -5.04 -1.86
CA PRO A 170 14.33 -4.20 -1.15
C PRO A 170 15.39 -5.02 -0.42
N SER A 171 16.61 -4.48 -0.35
CA SER A 171 17.77 -5.15 0.26
C SER A 171 17.66 -5.35 1.78
N ALA A 172 16.77 -4.61 2.44
CA ALA A 172 16.47 -4.68 3.87
C ALA A 172 14.99 -4.38 4.14
N ASN A 173 14.49 -4.83 5.29
CA ASN A 173 13.18 -4.45 5.82
C ASN A 173 13.30 -4.20 7.34
N PRO A 174 13.19 -2.94 7.81
CA PRO A 174 12.98 -1.74 7.00
C PRO A 174 14.24 -1.38 6.17
N VAL A 175 14.04 -0.73 5.02
CA VAL A 175 15.13 -0.06 4.28
C VAL A 175 15.67 1.11 5.13
N PRO A 176 16.99 1.25 5.33
CA PRO A 176 17.56 2.38 6.05
C PRO A 176 17.51 3.68 5.23
N ASP A 177 17.58 4.83 5.92
CA ASP A 177 17.69 6.14 5.27
C ASP A 177 18.91 6.20 4.33
N GLY A 178 18.73 6.80 3.16
CA GLY A 178 19.69 6.80 2.05
C GLY A 178 19.77 5.46 1.29
N GLY A 179 19.05 4.42 1.71
CA GLY A 179 19.01 3.13 1.03
C GLY A 179 18.34 3.21 -0.34
N GLU A 180 18.96 2.56 -1.31
CA GLU A 180 18.46 2.46 -2.69
C GLU A 180 17.19 1.60 -2.77
N ILE A 181 16.23 2.06 -3.58
CA ILE A 181 14.94 1.42 -3.80
C ILE A 181 14.53 1.47 -5.28
N THR A 182 13.63 0.56 -5.66
CA THR A 182 12.85 0.66 -6.90
C THR A 182 11.37 0.69 -6.51
N ILE A 183 10.64 1.69 -6.97
CA ILE A 183 9.27 1.99 -6.53
C ILE A 183 8.27 1.23 -7.41
N LEU A 184 7.35 0.48 -6.82
CA LEU A 184 6.24 -0.21 -7.51
C LEU A 184 4.93 0.56 -7.45
N ALA A 185 4.82 1.54 -6.54
CA ALA A 185 3.69 2.47 -6.47
C ALA A 185 3.50 3.22 -7.78
N ASP A 186 2.23 3.53 -8.09
CA ASP A 186 1.79 4.26 -9.29
C ASP A 186 0.88 5.42 -8.88
N HIS A 187 1.28 6.15 -7.82
CA HIS A 187 0.45 7.22 -7.24
C HIS A 187 0.38 8.46 -8.14
N MET A 188 1.43 8.68 -8.93
CA MET A 188 1.54 9.74 -9.93
C MET A 188 2.37 9.25 -11.12
N ASP A 189 2.15 9.87 -12.28
CA ASP A 189 2.79 9.46 -13.51
C ASP A 189 4.33 9.51 -13.38
N GLY A 190 5.01 8.48 -13.89
CA GLY A 190 6.46 8.33 -13.81
C GLY A 190 7.01 7.77 -12.49
N MET A 191 6.18 7.55 -11.46
CA MET A 191 6.64 6.94 -10.20
C MET A 191 6.95 5.45 -10.35
N LYS A 192 6.08 4.70 -11.03
CA LYS A 192 6.22 3.25 -11.14
C LYS A 192 7.47 2.86 -11.92
N GLY A 193 8.33 2.08 -11.28
CA GLY A 193 9.64 1.65 -11.79
C GLY A 193 10.75 2.68 -11.57
N ALA A 194 10.48 3.81 -10.92
CA ALA A 194 11.50 4.79 -10.64
C ALA A 194 12.53 4.25 -9.63
N HIS A 195 13.81 4.52 -9.89
CA HIS A 195 14.89 4.31 -8.95
C HIS A 195 15.04 5.53 -8.05
N GLY A 196 15.30 5.29 -6.77
CA GLY A 196 15.36 6.35 -5.78
C GLY A 196 16.01 5.92 -4.48
N THR A 197 15.95 6.80 -3.48
CA THR A 197 16.44 6.55 -2.13
C THR A 197 15.38 6.84 -1.09
N VAL A 198 15.47 6.16 0.06
CA VAL A 198 14.66 6.50 1.23
C VAL A 198 15.18 7.80 1.85
N ALA A 199 14.32 8.82 1.94
CA ALA A 199 14.62 10.06 2.65
C ALA A 199 14.49 9.87 4.16
N SER A 200 13.40 9.25 4.60
CA SER A 200 13.13 8.88 5.99
C SER A 200 12.09 7.77 6.07
N SER A 201 11.95 7.15 7.25
CA SER A 201 10.93 6.12 7.50
C SER A 201 10.21 6.30 8.83
N THR A 202 8.96 5.85 8.91
CA THR A 202 8.16 5.80 10.13
C THR A 202 7.45 4.45 10.28
N LYS A 203 7.07 4.12 11.51
CA LYS A 203 6.38 2.88 11.91
C LYS A 203 4.98 3.12 12.48
N GLN A 204 4.41 4.29 12.20
CA GLN A 204 3.04 4.62 12.54
C GLN A 204 2.05 3.80 11.70
N THR A 205 0.81 3.69 12.19
CA THR A 205 -0.29 3.24 11.35
C THR A 205 -0.38 4.13 10.11
N VAL A 206 -0.46 3.52 8.95
CA VAL A 206 -0.66 4.22 7.68
C VAL A 206 -2.10 4.02 7.21
N TYR A 207 -2.68 5.06 6.65
CA TYR A 207 -4.09 5.12 6.34
C TYR A 207 -4.31 5.44 4.86
N MET A 208 -5.37 4.85 4.34
CA MET A 208 -5.96 5.20 3.06
C MET A 208 -7.27 5.94 3.34
N VAL A 209 -7.49 7.07 2.67
CA VAL A 209 -8.61 7.97 3.00
C VAL A 209 -9.39 8.41 1.75
N ASP A 210 -10.69 8.60 1.91
CA ASP A 210 -11.52 9.35 0.95
C ASP A 210 -11.70 10.76 1.51
N TYR A 211 -11.42 11.81 0.72
CA TYR A 211 -11.60 13.20 1.14
C TYR A 211 -12.14 14.06 0.00
N THR A 212 -12.66 15.24 0.33
CA THR A 212 -13.20 16.18 -0.67
C THR A 212 -12.48 17.51 -0.59
N VAL A 213 -11.97 17.97 -1.73
CA VAL A 213 -11.29 19.25 -1.90
C VAL A 213 -11.95 19.99 -3.06
N ALA A 214 -12.30 21.27 -2.87
CA ALA A 214 -12.95 22.10 -3.89
C ALA A 214 -14.17 21.46 -4.61
N GLY A 215 -14.93 20.63 -3.90
CA GLY A 215 -16.11 19.92 -4.46
C GLY A 215 -15.78 18.67 -5.28
N MET A 216 -14.50 18.29 -5.40
CA MET A 216 -14.03 17.05 -6.01
C MET A 216 -13.69 16.04 -4.92
N THR A 217 -14.17 14.81 -5.08
CA THR A 217 -13.84 13.71 -4.16
C THR A 217 -12.64 12.95 -4.67
N VAL A 218 -11.58 12.90 -3.86
CA VAL A 218 -10.43 12.02 -4.03
C VAL A 218 -10.71 10.74 -3.25
N ARG A 219 -10.59 9.60 -3.93
CA ARG A 219 -10.88 8.28 -3.37
C ARG A 219 -9.62 7.48 -3.16
N ASN A 220 -9.62 6.64 -2.13
CA ASN A 220 -8.53 5.74 -1.81
C ASN A 220 -7.16 6.44 -1.80
N HIS A 221 -7.10 7.69 -1.31
CA HIS A 221 -5.88 8.45 -1.29
C HIS A 221 -4.82 7.73 -0.45
N LYS A 222 -3.64 7.59 -1.04
CA LYS A 222 -2.45 6.94 -0.48
C LYS A 222 -1.34 7.99 -0.40
N TRP A 223 -0.72 8.20 0.74
CA TRP A 223 -1.08 7.71 2.06
C TRP A 223 -1.03 8.87 3.04
N VAL A 224 -1.64 8.70 4.22
CA VAL A 224 -1.40 9.60 5.36
C VAL A 224 -1.05 8.76 6.58
N VAL A 225 -0.18 9.25 7.45
CA VAL A 225 0.17 8.55 8.70
C VAL A 225 -0.64 9.06 9.89
N GLU A 226 -0.62 8.33 11.01
CA GLU A 226 -1.48 8.63 12.17
C GLU A 226 -1.37 10.06 12.72
N ASP A 227 -0.18 10.66 12.70
CA ASP A 227 0.06 12.02 13.19
C ASP A 227 -0.35 13.11 12.17
N GLU A 228 -0.65 12.74 10.94
CA GLU A 228 -1.14 13.63 9.88
C GLU A 228 -2.67 13.73 9.87
N MET A 229 -3.31 13.29 10.95
CA MET A 229 -4.76 13.30 11.10
C MET A 229 -5.16 13.62 12.54
N GLU A 230 -6.21 14.41 12.67
CA GLU A 230 -6.82 14.76 13.94
C GLU A 230 -8.22 14.18 14.10
N PRO A 231 -8.65 13.87 15.34
CA PRO A 231 -10.02 13.47 15.61
C PRO A 231 -10.98 14.57 15.18
N ARG A 232 -12.03 14.19 14.47
CA ARG A 232 -13.11 15.11 14.18
C ARG A 232 -14.01 15.30 15.41
N SER A 233 -14.19 16.55 15.81
CA SER A 233 -15.10 16.96 16.89
C SER A 233 -16.56 17.01 16.43
#